data_AF-A0A396GGP7-F1
#
_entry.id   AF-A0A396GGP7-F1
#
_cell.length_a   1.000
_cell.length_b   1.000
_cell.length_c   1.000
_cell.angle_alpha   90.00
_cell.angle_beta   90.00
_cell.angle_gamma   90.00
#
_symmetry.space_group_name_H-M   'P 1'
#
loop_
_entity.id
_entity.type
_entity.pdbx_description
1 polymer ?
#
loop_
_entity_poly.entity_id
_entity_poly.type
_entity_poly.pdbx_seq_one_letter_code
_entity_poly.pdbx_strand_id
1 'polypeptide(L)'
;MFRCQKCRKWLKSITTETDVVYNGTTYHATNVPAKICPECGKITIYEIIEERIVQYATQRNVKNIDYAECENEEASASQLIL
;
A
#
# COMPACT_ATOMS: atom_id res chain seq x y z
N MET A 1 -8.04 -1.54 15.67
CA MET A 1 -6.65 -1.29 16.14
C MET A 1 -5.91 -2.61 16.11
N PHE A 2 -4.87 -2.73 15.29
CA PHE A 2 -4.25 -4.03 14.96
C PHE A 2 -3.10 -4.39 15.91
N ARG A 3 -3.05 -5.64 16.34
CA ARG A 3 -1.98 -6.20 17.17
C ARG A 3 -1.21 -7.26 16.40
N CYS A 4 0.09 -7.34 16.64
CA CYS A 4 0.91 -8.43 16.12
C CYS A 4 0.38 -9.77 16.65
N GLN A 5 0.09 -10.72 15.77
CA GLN A 5 -0.43 -12.04 16.16
C GLN A 5 0.54 -12.80 17.08
N LYS A 6 1.86 -12.64 16.85
CA LYS A 6 2.91 -13.29 17.64
C LYS A 6 3.21 -12.55 18.94
N CYS A 7 3.50 -11.25 18.86
CA CYS A 7 3.98 -10.48 20.01
C CYS A 7 2.86 -9.82 20.85
N ARG A 8 1.61 -9.84 20.35
CA ARG A 8 0.42 -9.19 20.94
C ARG A 8 0.55 -7.67 21.18
N LYS A 9 1.67 -7.05 20.82
CA LYS A 9 1.86 -5.59 20.85
C LYS A 9 1.09 -4.91 19.73
N TRP A 10 0.71 -3.66 19.97
CA TRP A 10 0.14 -2.77 18.98
C TRP A 10 1.11 -2.53 17.83
N LEU A 11 0.61 -2.60 16.61
CA LEU A 11 1.39 -2.29 15.43
C LEU A 11 1.52 -0.77 15.26
N LYS A 12 2.68 -0.31 14.80
CA LYS A 12 2.92 1.09 14.43
C LYS A 12 2.65 1.27 12.94
N SER A 13 2.12 2.43 12.57
CA SER A 13 2.04 2.83 11.16
C SER A 13 3.43 3.20 10.66
N ILE A 14 3.77 2.71 9.49
CA ILE A 14 4.98 3.09 8.76
C ILE A 14 4.64 3.24 7.27
N THR A 15 5.60 3.76 6.54
CA THR A 15 5.60 3.81 5.08
C THR A 15 6.76 2.94 4.58
N THR A 16 6.53 2.14 3.54
CA THR A 16 7.51 1.22 2.97
C THR A 16 7.39 1.15 1.45
N GLU A 17 8.30 0.45 0.81
CA GLU A 17 8.15 -0.02 -0.58
C GLU A 17 7.68 -1.49 -0.60
N THR A 18 7.06 -1.91 -1.71
CA THR A 18 6.69 -3.31 -1.96
C THR A 18 6.60 -3.60 -3.47
N ASP A 19 6.87 -4.85 -3.83
CA ASP A 19 6.62 -5.37 -5.17
C ASP A 19 5.36 -6.23 -5.17
N VAL A 20 4.44 -5.95 -6.10
CA VAL A 20 3.22 -6.74 -6.32
C VAL A 20 3.30 -7.42 -7.68
N VAL A 21 3.15 -8.75 -7.72
CA VAL A 21 3.16 -9.51 -8.97
C VAL A 21 1.73 -9.83 -9.37
N TYR A 22 1.31 -9.34 -10.53
CA TYR A 22 -0.01 -9.60 -11.09
C TYR A 22 0.08 -9.93 -12.58
N ASN A 23 -0.54 -11.05 -12.98
CA ASN A 23 -0.48 -11.57 -14.37
C ASN A 23 0.93 -11.63 -14.97
N GLY A 24 1.93 -12.04 -14.16
CA GLY A 24 3.32 -12.13 -14.60
C GLY A 24 4.03 -10.78 -14.78
N THR A 25 3.37 -9.67 -14.46
CA THR A 25 3.97 -8.32 -14.41
C THR A 25 4.25 -7.95 -12.96
N THR A 26 5.45 -7.42 -12.71
CA THR A 26 5.84 -6.89 -11.40
C THR A 26 5.62 -5.38 -11.39
N TYR A 27 4.90 -4.92 -10.37
CA TYR A 27 4.63 -3.53 -10.08
C TYR A 27 5.37 -3.14 -8.81
N HIS A 28 6.21 -2.12 -8.91
CA HIS A 28 6.97 -1.60 -7.78
C HIS A 28 6.23 -0.39 -7.21
N ALA A 29 5.90 -0.42 -5.93
CA ALA A 29 5.22 0.67 -5.26
C ALA A 29 6.06 1.24 -4.12
N THR A 30 6.23 2.56 -4.10
CA THR A 30 6.84 3.33 -3.03
C THR A 30 5.78 4.04 -2.20
N ASN A 31 6.19 4.54 -1.04
CA ASN A 31 5.31 5.28 -0.13
C ASN A 31 4.04 4.52 0.30
N VAL A 32 4.14 3.18 0.38
CA VAL A 32 3.03 2.29 0.68
C VAL A 32 2.76 2.27 2.19
N PRO A 33 1.51 2.53 2.63
CA PRO A 33 1.17 2.49 4.04
C PRO A 33 1.19 1.05 4.55
N ALA A 34 1.99 0.80 5.59
CA ALA A 34 2.13 -0.51 6.20
C ALA A 34 2.04 -0.44 7.72
N LYS A 35 1.99 -1.62 8.34
CA LYS A 35 2.04 -1.78 9.79
C LYS A 35 3.28 -2.57 10.17
N ILE A 36 4.03 -2.10 11.16
CA ILE A 36 5.18 -2.82 11.71
C ILE A 36 4.96 -3.20 13.17
N CYS A 37 5.35 -4.42 13.54
CA CYS A 37 5.44 -4.79 14.93
C CYS A 37 6.75 -4.24 15.53
N PRO A 38 6.70 -3.41 16.59
CA PRO A 38 7.92 -2.84 17.18
C PRO A 38 8.83 -3.88 17.85
N GLU A 39 8.32 -5.05 18.22
CA GLU A 39 9.11 -6.08 18.93
C GLU A 39 9.81 -7.04 17.97
N CYS A 40 9.11 -7.51 16.94
CA CYS A 40 9.62 -8.53 16.03
C CYS A 40 9.93 -8.01 14.62
N GLY A 41 9.68 -6.74 14.35
CA GLY A 41 9.95 -6.12 13.04
C GLY A 41 9.04 -6.60 11.91
N LYS A 42 8.06 -7.49 12.17
CA LYS A 42 7.15 -7.97 11.12
C LYS A 42 6.39 -6.80 10.51
N ILE A 43 6.60 -6.59 9.21
CA ILE A 43 5.84 -5.65 8.39
C ILE A 43 4.60 -6.38 7.85
N THR A 44 3.49 -5.67 7.75
CA THR A 44 2.23 -6.17 7.21
C THR A 44 1.65 -5.07 6.33
N ILE A 45 1.52 -5.39 5.06
CA ILE A 45 0.79 -4.63 4.06
C ILE A 45 -0.56 -5.33 3.91
N TYR A 46 -1.63 -4.56 3.77
CA TYR A 46 -2.97 -5.13 3.63
C TYR A 46 -3.24 -5.46 2.17
N GLU A 47 -3.94 -6.56 1.92
CA GLU A 47 -4.27 -7.02 0.56
C GLU A 47 -5.00 -5.94 -0.27
N ILE A 48 -5.88 -5.15 0.36
CA ILE A 48 -6.57 -4.03 -0.30
C ILE A 48 -5.61 -2.97 -0.89
N ILE A 49 -4.43 -2.82 -0.31
CA ILE A 49 -3.39 -1.90 -0.79
C ILE A 49 -2.74 -2.48 -2.04
N GLU A 50 -2.44 -3.78 -2.03
CA GLU A 50 -1.89 -4.50 -3.19
C GLU A 50 -2.86 -4.50 -4.37
N GLU A 51 -4.16 -4.73 -4.11
CA GLU A 51 -5.21 -4.63 -5.13
C GLU A 51 -5.29 -3.22 -5.74
N ARG A 52 -5.23 -2.18 -4.91
CA ARG A 52 -5.22 -0.78 -5.39
C ARG A 52 -3.99 -0.48 -6.25
N ILE A 53 -2.80 -0.94 -5.85
CA ILE A 53 -1.57 -0.77 -6.63
C ILE A 53 -1.75 -1.35 -8.03
N VAL A 54 -2.25 -2.58 -8.13
CA VAL A 54 -2.48 -3.26 -9.42
C VAL A 54 -3.53 -2.53 -10.26
N GLN A 55 -4.64 -2.10 -9.64
CA GLN A 55 -5.70 -1.36 -10.33
C GLN A 55 -5.17 -0.04 -10.91
N TYR A 56 -4.51 0.79 -10.10
CA TYR A 56 -3.96 2.06 -10.53
C TYR A 56 -2.91 1.86 -11.64
N ALA A 57 -1.98 0.91 -11.43
CA ALA A 57 -0.93 0.61 -12.39
C ALA A 57 -1.49 0.14 -13.75
N THR A 58 -2.54 -0.67 -13.73
CA THR A 58 -3.23 -1.14 -14.94
C THR A 58 -3.94 0.00 -15.66
N GLN A 59 -4.66 0.85 -14.92
CA GLN A 59 -5.40 1.99 -15.49
C GLN A 59 -4.48 3.04 -16.11
N ARG A 60 -3.35 3.35 -15.45
CA ARG A 60 -2.38 4.35 -15.91
C ARG A 60 -1.29 3.77 -16.82
N ASN A 61 -1.24 2.45 -16.98
CA ASN A 61 -0.21 1.72 -17.72
C ASN A 61 1.23 2.00 -17.21
N VAL A 62 1.40 2.07 -15.89
CA VAL A 62 2.69 2.32 -15.24
C VAL A 62 3.16 1.10 -14.45
N LYS A 63 4.47 1.03 -14.18
CA LYS A 63 5.09 -0.06 -13.39
C LYS A 63 5.67 0.39 -12.06
N ASN A 64 6.00 1.68 -11.95
CA ASN A 64 6.48 2.30 -10.71
C ASN A 64 5.38 3.23 -10.22
N ILE A 65 4.92 3.02 -8.99
CA ILE A 65 3.79 3.74 -8.41
C ILE A 65 4.25 4.40 -7.12
N ASP A 66 4.02 5.70 -6.99
CA ASP A 66 4.02 6.34 -5.68
C ASP A 66 2.62 6.24 -5.07
N TYR A 67 2.46 5.44 -4.01
CA TYR A 67 1.14 5.19 -3.44
C TYR A 67 0.52 6.45 -2.83
N ALA A 68 1.33 7.31 -2.22
CA ALA A 68 0.83 8.54 -1.62
C ALA A 68 0.33 9.53 -2.68
N GLU A 69 1.02 9.64 -3.81
CA GLU A 69 0.53 10.43 -4.95
C GLU A 69 -0.75 9.84 -5.55
N CYS A 70 -0.80 8.51 -5.73
CA CYS A 70 -2.00 7.80 -6.17
C CYS A 70 -3.22 8.13 -5.28
N GLU A 71 -3.08 8.04 -3.95
CA GLU A 71 -4.18 8.37 -3.04
C GLU A 71 -4.62 9.83 -3.15
N ASN A 72 -3.66 10.75 -3.34
CA ASN A 72 -3.96 12.18 -3.47
C ASN A 72 -4.70 12.49 -4.79
N GLU A 73 -4.32 11.86 -5.90
CA GLU A 73 -5.02 11.98 -7.18
C GLU A 73 -6.46 11.43 -7.10
N GLU A 74 -6.66 10.26 -6.49
CA GLU A 74 -7.99 9.67 -6.33
C GLU A 74 -8.88 10.51 -5.40
N ALA A 75 -8.31 11.06 -4.32
CA ALA A 75 -9.02 11.98 -3.43
C ALA A 75 -9.40 13.29 -4.15
N SER A 76 -8.50 13.83 -4.97
CA SER A 76 -8.75 15.03 -5.77
C SER A 76 -9.80 14.79 -6.86
N ALA A 77 -9.78 13.64 -7.51
CA ALA A 77 -10.78 13.29 -8.53
C ALA A 77 -12.18 13.11 -7.92
N SER A 78 -12.25 12.61 -6.69
CA SER A 78 -13.51 12.46 -5.95
C SER A 78 -14.11 13.79 -5.47
N GLN A 79 -13.29 14.84 -5.28
CA GLN A 79 -13.75 16.18 -4.89
C GLN A 79 -14.32 17.03 -6.05
N LEU A 80 -14.14 16.61 -7.31
CA LEU A 80 -14.66 17.31 -8.49
C LEU A 80 -16.13 16.98 -8.82
N ILE A 81 -16.77 16.12 -8.03
CA ILE A 81 -18.22 15.87 -8.10
C ILE A 81 -18.91 16.65 -6.96
N LEU A 82 -18.92 17.98 -7.04
CA LEU A 82 -19.76 18.87 -6.22
C LEU A 82 -20.21 20.06 -7.07
#